data_AF-A0A3S7UUK8-F1
#
_entry.id   AF-A0A3S7UUK8-F1
#
_cell.length_a   1.000
_cell.length_b   1.000
_cell.length_c   1.000
_cell.angle_alpha   90.00
_cell.angle_beta   90.00
_cell.angle_gamma   90.00
#
_symmetry.space_group_name_H-M   'P 1'
#
loop_
_entity.id
_entity.type
_entity.pdbx_description
1 polymer ?
#
loop_
_entity_poly.entity_id
_entity_poly.type
_entity_poly.pdbx_seq_one_letter_code
_entity_poly.pdbx_strand_id
1 'polypeptide(L)' 'MNPDIRGPRITAHSFFQEMRSYGYTPKQIIRIINELLELVTTSVREEQRTNTLAEARGEAGLGLLDVR' A
#
# COMPACT_ATOMS: atom_id res chain seq x y z
N MET A 1 8.67 10.53 22.33
CA MET A 1 8.44 11.18 21.03
C MET A 1 7.65 10.21 20.17
N ASN A 2 6.39 10.51 19.87
CA ASN A 2 5.55 9.66 19.03
C ASN A 2 5.75 10.12 17.57
N PRO A 3 6.38 9.33 16.70
CA PRO A 3 6.51 9.71 15.31
C PRO A 3 5.19 9.33 14.65
N ASP A 4 4.18 10.20 14.74
CA ASP A 4 3.17 10.30 13.68
C ASP A 4 3.94 10.73 12.42
N ILE A 5 4.63 9.78 11.77
CA ILE A 5 5.26 9.94 10.46
C ILE A 5 4.14 9.98 9.43
N ARG A 6 3.22 10.93 9.57
CA ARG A 6 2.34 11.32 8.49
C ARG A 6 3.21 12.16 7.59
N GLY A 7 3.89 11.51 6.65
CA GLY A 7 4.59 12.17 5.56
C GLY A 7 3.69 13.25 4.93
N PRO A 8 4.27 14.18 4.16
CA PRO A 8 3.52 15.31 3.61
C PRO A 8 2.23 14.83 2.94
N ARG A 9 1.09 15.34 3.44
CA ARG A 9 -0.24 14.94 2.98
C ARG A 9 -0.47 15.54 1.59
N ILE A 10 -0.10 14.80 0.56
CA ILE A 10 -0.43 15.17 -0.83
C ILE A 10 -1.94 15.10 -0.97
N THR A 11 -2.54 16.24 -1.32
CA THR A 11 -3.99 16.28 -1.63
C THR A 11 -4.21 15.96 -3.10
N ALA A 12 -5.36 15.37 -3.42
CA ALA A 12 -5.75 15.13 -4.81
C ALA A 12 -5.76 16.43 -5.64
N HIS A 13 -6.10 17.57 -5.01
CA HIS A 13 -6.09 18.87 -5.65
C HIS A 13 -4.67 19.34 -5.99
N SER A 14 -3.73 19.25 -5.05
CA SER A 14 -2.32 19.61 -5.28
C SER A 14 -1.70 18.71 -6.34
N PHE A 15 -1.92 17.40 -6.27
CA PHE A 15 -1.47 16.44 -7.27
C PHE A 15 -2.05 16.75 -8.66
N PHE A 16 -3.36 17.03 -8.73
CA PHE A 16 -3.99 17.40 -9.99
C PHE A 16 -3.38 18.69 -10.58
N GLN A 17 -3.21 19.74 -9.78
CA GLN A 17 -2.60 20.98 -10.24
C GLN A 17 -1.17 20.78 -10.73
N GLU A 18 -0.39 19.99 -10.03
CA GLU A 18 0.98 19.64 -10.43
C GLU A 18 1.00 18.90 -11.77
N MET A 19 0.16 17.86 -11.93
CA MET A 19 0.02 17.15 -13.21
C MET A 19 -0.42 18.09 -14.35
N ARG A 20 -1.32 19.03 -14.07
CA ARG A 20 -1.73 20.04 -15.05
C ARG A 20 -0.58 21.00 -15.41
N SER A 21 0.26 21.36 -14.44
CA SER A 21 1.45 22.20 -14.67
C SER A 21 2.49 21.53 -15.57
N TYR A 22 2.61 20.20 -15.48
CA TYR A 22 3.45 19.39 -16.37
C TYR A 22 2.82 19.12 -17.75
N GLY A 23 1.62 19.65 -18.03
CA GLY A 23 0.96 19.53 -19.33
C GLY A 23 0.13 18.27 -19.52
N TYR A 24 -0.08 17.46 -18.48
CA TYR A 24 -0.97 16.30 -18.58
C TYR A 24 -2.42 16.74 -18.80
N THR A 25 -3.08 16.10 -19.76
CA THR A 25 -4.52 16.25 -19.97
C THR A 25 -5.32 15.50 -18.90
N PRO A 26 -6.56 15.91 -18.58
CA PRO A 26 -7.39 15.17 -17.63
C PRO A 26 -7.55 13.68 -17.96
N LYS A 27 -7.62 13.33 -19.26
CA LYS A 27 -7.70 11.94 -19.72
C LYS A 27 -6.43 11.14 -19.41
N GLN A 28 -5.25 11.74 -19.59
CA GLN A 28 -3.98 11.11 -19.21
C GLN A 28 -3.87 10.93 -17.70
N ILE A 29 -4.32 11.92 -16.92
CA ILE A 29 -4.33 11.84 -15.46
C ILE A 29 -5.20 10.67 -14.99
N ILE A 30 -6.40 10.49 -15.56
CA ILE A 30 -7.26 9.34 -15.24
C ILE A 30 -6.56 8.01 -15.52
N ARG A 31 -5.90 7.88 -16.68
CA ARG A 31 -5.17 6.66 -17.04
C ARG A 31 -4.09 6.33 -16.01
N ILE A 32 -3.30 7.33 -15.63
CA ILE A 32 -2.22 7.20 -14.64
C ILE A 32 -2.77 6.80 -13.27
N ILE A 33 -3.88 7.41 -12.83
CA ILE A 33 -4.49 7.09 -11.53
C ILE A 33 -4.99 5.65 -11.51
N ASN A 34 -5.59 5.16 -12.59
CA ASN A 34 -6.05 3.77 -12.65
C ASN A 34 -4.89 2.78 -12.56
N GLU A 35 -3.81 3.03 -13.31
CA GLU A 35 -2.60 2.20 -13.25
C GLU A 35 -1.95 2.25 -11.86
N LEU A 36 -1.86 3.43 -11.25
CA LEU A 36 -1.37 3.59 -9.89
C LEU A 36 -2.24 2.84 -8.86
N LEU A 37 -3.56 2.88 -9.02
CA LEU A 37 -4.50 2.17 -8.14
C LEU A 37 -4.29 0.66 -8.22
N GLU A 38 -4.09 0.11 -9.42
CA GLU A 38 -3.78 -1.31 -9.60
C GLU A 38 -2.47 -1.70 -8.91
N LEU A 39 -1.42 -0.90 -9.07
CA LEU A 39 -0.11 -1.14 -8.44
C LEU A 39 -0.22 -1.11 -6.91
N VAL A 40 -0.85 -0.08 -6.35
CA VAL A 40 -1.02 0.06 -4.90
C VAL A 40 -1.90 -1.06 -4.34
N THR A 41 -3.00 -1.39 -5.03
CA THR A 41 -3.89 -2.49 -4.60
C THR A 41 -3.15 -3.83 -4.61
N THR A 42 -2.27 -4.05 -5.58
CA THR A 42 -1.42 -5.25 -5.64
C THR A 42 -0.46 -5.29 -4.47
N SER A 43 0.25 -4.20 -4.18
CA SER A 43 1.16 -4.09 -3.01
C SER A 43 0.43 -4.42 -1.70
N VAL A 44 -0.74 -3.82 -1.47
CA VAL A 44 -1.53 -4.06 -0.25
C VAL A 44 -1.94 -5.53 -0.13
N ARG A 45 -2.33 -6.18 -1.24
CA ARG A 45 -2.69 -7.61 -1.24
C ARG A 45 -1.48 -8.50 -0.98
N GLU A 46 -0.31 -8.16 -1.51
CA GLU A 46 0.93 -8.88 -1.27
C GLU A 46 1.41 -8.76 0.17
N GLU A 47 1.29 -7.57 0.76
CA GLU A 47 1.55 -7.34 2.18
C GLU A 47 0.61 -8.17 3.07
N GLN A 48 -0.68 -8.21 2.75
CA GLN A 48 -1.66 -9.05 3.45
C GLN A 48 -1.36 -10.55 3.32
N ARG A 49 -0.95 -11.01 2.13
CA ARG A 49 -0.54 -12.41 1.92
C ARG A 49 0.72 -12.75 2.71
N THR A 50 1.68 -11.84 2.77
CA THR A 50 2.92 -12.04 3.53
C THR A 50 2.65 -12.12 5.03
N ASN A 51 1.77 -11.26 5.55
CA ASN A 51 1.37 -11.29 6.96
C ASN A 51 0.62 -12.58 7.32
N THR A 52 -0.34 -13.02 6.51
CA THR A 52 -1.08 -14.27 6.75
C THR A 52 -0.20 -15.53 6.68
N LEU A 53 0.81 -15.56 5.80
CA LEU A 53 1.81 -16.63 5.76
C LEU A 53 2.75 -16.62 6.97
N ALA A 54 3.09 -15.44 7.49
CA ALA A 54 3.89 -15.30 8.70
C ALA A 54 3.11 -15.75 9.96
N GLU A 55 1.81 -15.44 10.04
CA GLU A 55 0.90 -15.90 11.09
C GLU A 55 0.74 -17.43 11.06
N ALA A 56 0.47 -18.02 9.89
CA ALA A 56 0.33 -19.47 9.73
C ALA A 56 1.61 -20.25 10.10
N ARG A 57 2.79 -19.66 9.89
CA ARG A 57 4.08 -20.25 10.29
C ARG A 57 4.34 -20.13 11.80
N GLY A 58 3.80 -19.11 12.47
CA GLY A 58 3.88 -18.95 13.91
C GLY A 58 3.06 -19.99 14.68
N GLU A 59 1.89 -20.37 14.16
CA GLU A 59 0.99 -21.34 14.81
C GLU A 59 1.46 -22.79 14.65
N ALA A 60 2.14 -23.14 13.55
CA ALA A 60 2.71 -24.48 13.35
C ALA A 60 3.91 -24.79 14.28
N GLY A 61 4.52 -23.77 14.91
CA GLY A 61 5.67 -23.93 15.81
C GLY A 61 5.32 -24.23 17.27
N LEU A 62 4.05 -24.04 17.68
CA LEU A 62 3.61 -24.21 19.07
C LEU A 62 2.94 -25.58 19.35
N GLY A 63 2.69 -26.39 18.32
CA GLY A 63 2.02 -27.69 18.45
C GLY A 63 2.91 -28.89 18.80
N LEU A 64 4.23 -28.72 18.95
CA LEU A 64 5.16 -29.84 19.17
C LEU A 64 5.82 -29.86 20.57
N LEU A 65 5.44 -28.95 21.47
CA LEU A 65 6.01 -28.80 22.82
C LEU A 65 4.94 -28.96 23.92
N ASP A 66 4.09 -30.00 23.85
CA ASP A 66 3.21 -30.35 24.97
C ASP A 66 2.98 -31.87 25.09
N VAL A 67 4.07 -32.65 25.00
CA VAL A 67 4.05 -34.05 25.43
C VAL A 67 5.37 -34.36 26.13
N ARG A 68 5.48 -34.00 27.41
CA ARG A 68 6.40 -34.67 28.34
C ARG A 68 6.11 -34.38 29.79
#